data_AF-A0A920PVT3-F1
#
_entry.id   AF-A0A920PVT3-F1
#
_cell.length_a   1.000
_cell.length_b   1.000
_cell.length_c   1.000
_cell.angle_alpha   90.00
_cell.angle_beta   90.00
_cell.angle_gamma   90.00
#
_symmetry.space_group_name_H-M   'P 1'
#
loop_
_entity.id
_entity.type
_entity.pdbx_description
1 polymer ?
#
loop_
_entity_poly.entity_id
_entity_poly.type
_entity_poly.pdbx_seq_one_letter_code
_entity_poly.pdbx_strand_id
1 'polypeptide(L)'
;MSSTLDVISGGRLELGIGAGGGTGDHLASGLPFPSTAERVRMLEEAVELIKKSWTEPSATYQGQYYSLEQSTNEPKPLQHPHPPV
;
A
#
# COMPACT_ATOMS: atom_id res chain seq x y z
N MET A 1 -1.35 -5.92 6.61
CA MET A 1 -1.57 -5.11 7.84
C MET A 1 -2.86 -4.31 7.78
N SER A 2 -3.09 -3.49 6.74
CA SER A 2 -4.32 -2.68 6.62
C SER A 2 -5.60 -3.51 6.58
N SER A 3 -5.62 -4.64 5.87
CA SER A 3 -6.78 -5.56 5.84
C SER A 3 -7.14 -6.11 7.23
N THR A 4 -6.14 -6.53 8.01
CA THR A 4 -6.33 -6.95 9.40
C THR A 4 -6.95 -5.85 10.25
N LEU A 5 -6.47 -4.60 10.10
CA LEU A 5 -7.03 -3.45 10.82
C LEU A 5 -8.50 -3.21 10.42
N ASP A 6 -8.81 -3.31 9.14
CA ASP A 6 -10.19 -3.20 8.66
C ASP A 6 -11.09 -4.25 9.33
N VAL A 7 -10.64 -5.51 9.37
CA VAL A 7 -11.37 -6.60 10.04
C VAL A 7 -11.59 -6.35 11.52
N ILE A 8 -10.54 -6.07 12.29
CA ILE A 8 -10.67 -5.88 13.75
C ILE A 8 -11.42 -4.60 14.11
N SER A 9 -11.40 -3.60 13.22
CA SER A 9 -12.15 -2.35 13.43
C SER A 9 -13.64 -2.48 13.12
N GLY A 10 -14.06 -3.59 12.50
CA GLY A 10 -15.43 -3.78 12.01
C GLY A 10 -15.72 -2.98 10.75
N GLY A 11 -14.76 -2.84 9.83
CA GLY A 11 -14.94 -2.18 8.55
C GLY A 11 -14.89 -0.65 8.62
N ARG A 12 -14.09 -0.08 9.54
CA ARG A 12 -14.02 1.38 9.78
C ARG A 12 -12.71 2.01 9.34
N LEU A 13 -11.86 1.27 8.62
CA LEU A 13 -10.60 1.80 8.13
C LEU A 13 -10.83 2.78 6.97
N GLU A 14 -10.18 3.94 7.04
CA GLU A 14 -9.87 4.79 5.89
C GLU A 14 -8.34 4.85 5.78
N LEU A 15 -7.78 4.45 4.64
CA LEU A 15 -6.33 4.37 4.44
C LEU A 15 -5.79 5.69 3.86
N GLY A 16 -5.40 6.62 4.73
CA GLY A 16 -4.63 7.80 4.34
C GLY A 16 -3.16 7.46 4.12
N ILE A 17 -2.67 7.52 2.88
CA ILE A 17 -1.27 7.31 2.52
C ILE A 17 -0.74 8.44 1.62
N GLY A 18 0.56 8.75 1.72
CA GLY A 18 1.18 9.84 0.98
C GLY A 18 2.62 9.53 0.59
N ALA A 19 3.18 10.33 -0.33
CA ALA A 19 4.50 10.10 -0.96
C ALA A 19 5.71 10.44 -0.06
N GLY A 20 5.49 10.70 1.24
CA GLY A 20 6.52 11.13 2.17
C GLY A 20 6.90 12.61 2.02
N GLY A 21 6.91 13.33 3.15
CA GLY A 21 7.14 14.79 3.20
C GLY A 21 8.51 15.23 3.68
N GLY A 22 9.15 14.48 4.59
CA GLY A 22 10.38 14.91 5.28
C GLY A 22 11.57 13.97 5.07
N THR A 23 12.75 14.56 4.87
CA THR A 23 14.04 13.85 4.76
C THR A 23 14.52 13.28 6.09
N GLY A 24 14.17 13.93 7.21
CA GLY A 24 14.69 13.60 8.55
C GLY A 24 14.47 12.13 8.93
N ASP A 25 13.22 11.66 8.83
CA ASP A 25 12.86 10.29 9.19
C ASP A 25 13.51 9.25 8.27
N HIS A 26 13.64 9.56 6.97
CA HIS A 26 14.28 8.67 6.01
C HIS A 26 15.76 8.49 6.34
N LEU A 27 16.47 9.60 6.57
CA LEU A 27 17.89 9.56 6.93
C LEU A 27 18.11 8.84 8.27
N ALA A 28 17.29 9.14 9.28
CA ALA A 28 17.37 8.47 10.58
C ALA A 28 17.12 6.96 10.47
N SER A 29 16.28 6.53 9.52
CA SER A 29 15.96 5.12 9.27
C SER A 29 16.89 4.44 8.26
N GLY A 30 17.90 5.16 7.73
CA GLY A 30 18.79 4.64 6.67
C GLY A 30 18.10 4.35 5.34
N LEU A 31 16.93 4.95 5.11
CA LEU A 31 16.13 4.77 3.90
C LEU A 31 16.55 5.77 2.82
N PRO A 32 16.55 5.36 1.53
CA PRO A 32 16.73 6.29 0.44
C PRO A 32 15.62 7.33 0.45
N PHE A 33 15.95 8.55 0.04
CA PHE A 33 14.98 9.62 -0.18
C PHE A 33 15.05 10.04 -1.66
N PRO A 34 14.36 9.31 -2.57
CA PRO A 34 14.30 9.65 -3.99
C PRO A 34 13.73 11.04 -4.23
N SER A 35 13.77 11.55 -5.46
CA SER A 35 13.15 12.82 -5.81
C SER A 35 11.64 12.81 -5.53
N THR A 36 11.03 13.98 -5.33
CA THR A 36 9.58 14.09 -5.11
C THR A 36 8.78 13.46 -6.26
N ALA A 37 9.22 13.65 -7.51
CA ALA A 37 8.57 13.07 -8.68
C ALA A 37 8.59 11.54 -8.64
N GLU A 38 9.70 10.93 -8.25
CA GLU A 38 9.80 9.47 -8.10
C GLU A 38 8.90 8.97 -6.98
N ARG A 39 8.90 9.62 -5.80
CA ARG A 39 8.06 9.18 -4.69
C ARG A 39 6.56 9.27 -5.00
N VAL A 40 6.14 10.23 -5.82
CA VAL A 40 4.74 10.32 -6.28
C VAL A 40 4.38 9.14 -7.19
N ARG A 41 5.27 8.73 -8.11
CA ARG A 41 5.04 7.53 -8.94
C ARG A 41 5.10 6.24 -8.13
N MET A 42 5.98 6.17 -7.14
CA MET A 42 5.99 5.07 -6.16
C MET A 42 4.65 4.99 -5.41
N LEU A 43 4.10 6.13 -4.97
CA LEU A 43 2.80 6.15 -4.31
C LEU A 43 1.69 5.62 -5.22
N GLU A 44 1.68 6.02 -6.48
CA GLU A 44 0.73 5.53 -7.49
C GLU A 44 0.78 3.99 -7.61
N GLU A 45 1.97 3.42 -7.86
CA GLU A 45 2.13 1.95 -7.94
C GLU A 45 1.76 1.25 -6.62
N ALA A 46 2.07 1.85 -5.47
CA ALA A 46 1.72 1.29 -4.18
C ALA A 46 0.20 1.21 -3.99
N VAL A 47 -0.55 2.25 -4.37
CA VAL A 47 -2.02 2.25 -4.30
C VAL A 47 -2.61 1.16 -5.20
N GLU A 48 -2.10 1.00 -6.42
CA GLU A 48 -2.54 -0.06 -7.33
C GLU A 48 -2.30 -1.45 -6.74
N LEU A 49 -1.08 -1.70 -6.26
CA LEU A 49 -0.68 -2.97 -5.66
C LEU A 49 -1.48 -3.29 -4.41
N ILE A 50 -1.74 -2.30 -3.54
CA ILE A 50 -2.57 -2.47 -2.34
C ILE A 50 -4.00 -2.86 -2.72
N LYS A 51 -4.62 -2.15 -3.67
CA LYS A 51 -5.99 -2.47 -4.14
C LYS A 51 -6.04 -3.89 -4.71
N LYS A 52 -5.08 -4.26 -5.55
CA LYS A 52 -4.97 -5.60 -6.12
C LYS A 52 -4.84 -6.68 -5.05
N SER A 53 -3.99 -6.44 -4.05
CA SER A 53 -3.81 -7.35 -2.90
C SER A 53 -5.09 -7.54 -2.08
N TRP A 54 -5.91 -6.50 -1.95
CA TRP A 54 -7.19 -6.58 -1.24
C TRP A 54 -8.29 -7.29 -2.03
N THR A 55 -8.32 -7.17 -3.35
CA THR A 55 -9.45 -7.65 -4.17
C THR A 55 -9.19 -9.00 -4.83
N GLU A 56 -7.93 -9.38 -5.07
CA GLU A 56 -7.59 -10.62 -5.76
C GLU A 56 -7.22 -11.75 -4.78
N PRO A 57 -7.61 -13.01 -5.06
CA PRO A 57 -7.19 -14.16 -4.26
C PRO A 57 -5.67 -14.33 -4.18
N SER A 58 -4.97 -14.04 -5.29
CA SER A 58 -3.51 -14.07 -5.40
C SER A 58 -3.09 -12.98 -6.39
N ALA A 59 -2.35 -11.99 -5.90
CA ALA A 59 -1.98 -10.80 -6.65
C ALA A 59 -0.58 -10.95 -7.26
N THR A 60 -0.48 -10.69 -8.55
CA THR A 60 0.78 -10.47 -9.27
C THR A 60 0.83 -9.03 -9.78
N TYR A 61 1.93 -8.33 -9.54
CA TYR A 61 2.15 -6.94 -9.94
C TYR A 61 3.58 -6.76 -10.46
N GLN A 62 3.73 -6.02 -11.56
CA GLN A 62 5.03 -5.75 -12.18
C GLN A 62 5.10 -4.28 -12.56
N GLY A 63 5.56 -3.46 -11.62
CA GLY A 63 5.80 -2.04 -11.80
C GLY A 63 7.29 -1.71 -11.97
N GLN A 64 7.58 -0.42 -12.07
CA GLN A 64 8.94 0.11 -12.08
C GLN A 64 9.57 0.07 -10.68
N TYR A 65 8.77 0.30 -9.64
CA TYR A 65 9.26 0.41 -8.26
C TYR A 65 8.93 -0.82 -7.42
N TYR A 66 7.81 -1.49 -7.70
CA TYR A 66 7.40 -2.68 -6.97
C TYR A 66 7.13 -3.87 -7.90
N SER A 67 7.56 -5.05 -7.47
CA SER A 67 7.19 -6.31 -8.08
C SER A 67 6.65 -7.27 -7.02
N LEU A 68 5.67 -8.07 -7.43
CA LEU A 68 4.99 -9.03 -6.58
C LEU A 68 4.54 -10.20 -7.46
N GLU A 69 4.78 -11.42 -7.03
CA GLU A 69 4.39 -12.61 -7.78
C GLU A 69 3.57 -13.54 -6.89
N GLN A 70 2.35 -13.86 -7.34
CA GLN A 70 1.43 -14.81 -6.71
C GLN A 70 1.26 -14.61 -5.19
N SER A 71 1.21 -13.35 -4.74
CA SER A 71 1.13 -13.02 -3.32
C SER A 71 -0.30 -13.07 -2.81
N THR A 72 -0.49 -13.78 -1.71
CA THR A 72 -1.77 -13.87 -1.01
C THR A 72 -1.78 -12.95 0.19
N ASN A 73 -2.84 -12.14 0.31
CA ASN A 73 -3.10 -11.31 1.48
C ASN A 73 -4.37 -11.82 2.16
N GLU A 74 -4.23 -12.34 3.38
CA GLU A 74 -5.34 -12.78 4.22
C GLU A 74 -5.16 -12.25 5.66
N PRO A 75 -6.25 -11.88 6.35
CA PRO A 75 -7.62 -11.85 5.85
C PRO A 75 -7.83 -10.76 4.80
N LYS A 76 -8.83 -10.92 3.93
CA LYS A 76 -9.35 -9.81 3.11
C LYS A 76 -10.01 -8.73 3.98
N PRO A 77 -10.03 -7.46 3.53
CA PRO A 77 -10.83 -6.42 4.20
C PRO A 77 -12.31 -6.79 4.25
N LEU A 78 -13.03 -6.28 5.26
CA LEU A 78 -14.49 -6.39 5.38
C LEU A 78 -15.22 -5.45 4.43
N GLN A 79 -14.65 -4.26 4.16
CA GLN A 79 -15.25 -3.27 3.27
C GLN A 79 -15.15 -3.70 1.80
N HIS A 80 -16.24 -3.48 1.04
CA HIS A 80 -16.31 -3.76 -0.40
C HIS A 80 -16.48 -2.47 -1.22
N PRO A 81 -15.78 -2.31 -2.35
CA PRO A 81 -14.82 -3.26 -2.95
C PRO A 81 -13.51 -3.40 -2.16
N HIS A 82 -13.13 -2.37 -1.40
CA HIS A 82 -12.01 -2.33 -0.47
C HIS A 82 -12.20 -1.10 0.46
N PRO A 83 -11.40 -0.93 1.54
CA PRO A 83 -11.44 0.30 2.35
C PRO A 83 -11.16 1.55 1.49
N PRO A 84 -11.74 2.72 1.81
CA PRO A 84 -11.38 3.99 1.15
C PRO A 84 -9.88 4.25 1.22
N VAL A 85 -9.30 4.70 0.10
CA VAL A 85 -7.87 5.01 -0.08
C VAL A 85 -7.71 6.09 -1.15
#